data_AF-A0A838NFZ6-F1
#
_entry.id   AF-A0A838NFZ6-F1
#
_cell.length_a   1.000
_cell.length_b   1.000
_cell.length_c   1.000
_cell.angle_alpha   90.00
_cell.angle_beta   90.00
_cell.angle_gamma   90.00
#
_symmetry.space_group_name_H-M   'P 1'
#
loop_
_entity.id
_entity.type
_entity.pdbx_description
1 polymer ?
#
loop_
_entity_poly.entity_id
_entity_poly.type
_entity_poly.pdbx_seq_one_letter_code
_entity_poly.pdbx_strand_id
1 'polypeptide(L)'
;MLRTETKSRARALQLLYAWELRGAPPIPDVAGGLSRLTGPKPALLDRAEELAAGVVADVESLDAEAARASENWRMSRMAVVERNILRLAILELRRGEVPPKVAIDEAVRLAHWFGG
;
A
#
# COMPACT_ATOMS: atom_id res chain seq x y z
N MET A 1 -7.75 -20.30 3.92
CA MET A 1 -8.27 -19.19 3.10
C MET A 1 -7.64 -17.89 3.60
N LEU A 2 -7.17 -17.00 2.71
CA LEU A 2 -6.56 -15.72 3.13
C LEU A 2 -7.57 -14.81 3.84
N ARG A 3 -7.15 -14.17 4.93
CA ARG A 3 -7.96 -13.20 5.70
C ARG A 3 -8.34 -12.01 4.81
N THR A 4 -9.52 -11.46 5.02
CA THR A 4 -10.02 -10.30 4.26
C THR A 4 -9.06 -9.12 4.36
N GLU A 5 -8.56 -8.83 5.56
CA GLU A 5 -7.55 -7.81 5.83
C GLU A 5 -6.30 -7.92 4.95
N THR A 6 -5.72 -9.12 4.84
CA THR A 6 -4.56 -9.37 3.99
C THR A 6 -4.88 -9.12 2.51
N LYS A 7 -6.08 -9.50 2.06
CA LYS A 7 -6.52 -9.26 0.68
C LYS A 7 -6.75 -7.78 0.40
N SER A 8 -7.27 -7.02 1.38
CA SER A 8 -7.45 -5.57 1.27
C SER A 8 -6.11 -4.85 1.17
N ARG A 9 -5.10 -5.21 1.97
CA ARG A 9 -3.74 -4.66 1.84
C ARG A 9 -3.10 -4.98 0.48
N ALA A 10 -3.23 -6.22 0.02
CA ALA A 10 -2.73 -6.62 -1.30
C ALA A 10 -3.42 -5.81 -2.42
N ARG A 11 -4.71 -5.52 -2.27
CA ARG A 11 -5.45 -4.66 -3.21
C ARG A 11 -5.01 -3.20 -3.13
N ALA A 12 -4.79 -2.67 -1.93
CA ALA A 12 -4.27 -1.31 -1.74
C ALA A 12 -2.91 -1.15 -2.43
N LEU A 13 -2.02 -2.15 -2.30
CA LEU A 13 -0.74 -2.19 -3.01
C LEU A 13 -0.91 -2.15 -4.53
N GLN A 14 -1.86 -2.89 -5.09
CA GLN A 14 -2.15 -2.87 -6.53
C GLN A 14 -2.69 -1.50 -6.99
N LEU A 15 -3.54 -0.85 -6.19
CA LEU A 15 -4.01 0.51 -6.46
C LEU A 15 -2.85 1.50 -6.47
N LEU A 16 -1.96 1.45 -5.47
CA LEU A 16 -0.79 2.32 -5.37
C LEU A 16 0.21 2.11 -6.51
N TYR A 17 0.43 0.87 -6.92
CA TYR A 17 1.25 0.55 -8.09
C TYR A 17 0.69 1.18 -9.37
N ALA A 18 -0.61 0.99 -9.63
CA ALA A 18 -1.28 1.57 -10.79
C ALA A 18 -1.34 3.11 -10.72
N TRP A 19 -1.51 3.67 -9.53
CA TRP A 19 -1.46 5.11 -9.26
C TRP A 19 -0.12 5.72 -9.64
N GLU A 20 1.00 5.14 -9.22
CA GLU A 20 2.33 5.63 -9.60
C GLU A 20 2.58 5.52 -11.10
N LEU A 21 2.26 4.37 -11.72
CA LEU A 21 2.49 4.18 -13.16
C LEU A 21 1.67 5.14 -14.04
N ARG A 22 0.51 5.57 -13.56
CA ARG A 22 -0.38 6.49 -14.28
C ARG A 22 -0.08 7.97 -14.00
N GLY A 23 0.97 8.29 -13.24
CA GLY A 23 1.33 9.67 -12.93
C GLY A 23 0.42 10.32 -11.88
N ALA A 24 0.04 9.56 -10.85
CA ALA A 24 -0.68 10.03 -9.67
C ALA A 24 -2.11 10.62 -9.89
N PRO A 25 -3.01 9.93 -10.61
CA PRO A 25 -4.42 10.34 -10.70
C PRO A 25 -5.17 10.18 -9.36
N PRO A 26 -6.40 10.69 -9.21
CA PRO A 26 -7.23 10.41 -8.04
C PRO A 26 -7.43 8.89 -7.81
N ILE A 27 -7.33 8.43 -6.54
CA ILE A 27 -7.51 7.02 -6.18
C ILE A 27 -8.85 6.43 -6.67
N PRO A 28 -10.00 7.13 -6.56
CA PRO A 28 -11.27 6.62 -7.08
C PRO A 28 -11.23 6.27 -8.57
N ASP A 29 -10.49 7.02 -9.39
CA ASP A 29 -10.36 6.76 -10.82
C ASP A 29 -9.56 5.47 -11.08
N VAL A 30 -8.49 5.25 -10.29
CA VAL A 30 -7.68 4.03 -10.35
C VAL A 30 -8.51 2.82 -9.90
N ALA A 31 -9.26 2.96 -8.81
CA ALA A 31 -10.10 1.92 -8.27
C ALA A 31 -11.24 1.54 -9.23
N GLY A 32 -11.89 2.52 -9.85
CA GLY A 32 -12.88 2.30 -10.89
C GLY A 32 -12.31 1.55 -12.09
N GLY A 33 -11.08 1.85 -12.51
CA GLY A 33 -10.37 1.10 -13.55
C GLY A 33 -10.12 -0.36 -13.17
N LEU A 34 -9.63 -0.61 -11.96
CA LEU A 34 -9.31 -1.95 -11.48
C LEU A 34 -10.58 -2.80 -11.27
N SER A 35 -11.65 -2.21 -10.74
CA SER A 35 -12.95 -2.85 -10.53
C SER A 35 -13.53 -3.37 -11.84
N ARG A 36 -13.43 -2.60 -12.94
CA ARG A 36 -13.84 -3.06 -14.28
C ARG A 36 -13.10 -4.30 -14.76
N LEU A 37 -11.83 -4.48 -14.36
CA LEU A 37 -11.01 -5.63 -14.76
C LEU A 37 -11.20 -6.86 -13.87
N THR A 38 -11.49 -6.68 -12.58
CA THR A 38 -11.52 -7.79 -11.60
C THR A 38 -12.91 -8.17 -11.11
N GLY A 39 -13.95 -7.42 -11.49
CA GLY A 39 -15.31 -7.58 -10.99
C GLY A 39 -15.53 -6.97 -9.60
N PRO A 40 -16.80 -6.80 -9.17
CA PRO A 40 -17.15 -6.08 -7.95
C PRO A 40 -16.83 -6.91 -6.70
N LYS A 41 -15.99 -6.38 -5.81
CA LYS A 41 -15.76 -6.90 -4.44
C LYS A 41 -15.82 -5.75 -3.42
N PRO A 42 -17.01 -5.21 -3.11
CA PRO A 42 -17.18 -3.92 -2.43
C PRO A 42 -16.40 -3.79 -1.12
N ALA A 43 -16.60 -4.71 -0.16
CA ALA A 43 -15.95 -4.62 1.15
C ALA A 43 -14.40 -4.76 1.12
N LEU A 44 -13.87 -5.44 0.10
CA LEU A 44 -12.43 -5.54 -0.11
C LEU A 44 -11.89 -4.25 -0.75
N LEU A 45 -12.70 -3.60 -1.59
CA LEU A 45 -12.37 -2.35 -2.26
C LEU A 45 -12.42 -1.18 -1.30
N ASP A 46 -13.42 -1.09 -0.42
CA ASP A 46 -13.56 0.05 0.51
C ASP A 46 -12.32 0.24 1.38
N ARG A 47 -11.86 -0.81 2.07
CA ARG A 47 -10.65 -0.74 2.91
C ARG A 47 -9.39 -0.56 2.07
N ALA A 48 -9.32 -1.14 0.87
CA ALA A 48 -8.16 -0.99 0.01
C ALA A 48 -8.01 0.45 -0.51
N GLU A 49 -9.12 1.06 -0.91
CA GLU A 49 -9.20 2.46 -1.33
C GLU A 49 -8.87 3.39 -0.18
N GLU A 50 -9.39 3.13 1.02
CA GLU A 50 -9.10 3.90 2.22
C GLU A 50 -7.59 3.89 2.56
N LEU A 51 -6.95 2.72 2.53
CA LEU A 51 -5.52 2.58 2.74
C LEU A 51 -4.71 3.29 1.64
N ALA A 52 -5.07 3.09 0.38
CA ALA A 52 -4.38 3.73 -0.74
C ALA A 52 -4.53 5.26 -0.69
N ALA A 53 -5.72 5.78 -0.40
CA ALA A 53 -5.98 7.20 -0.23
C ALA A 53 -5.18 7.79 0.93
N GLY A 54 -5.10 7.07 2.06
CA GLY A 54 -4.25 7.46 3.19
C GLY A 54 -2.77 7.56 2.82
N VAL A 55 -2.26 6.61 2.04
CA VAL A 55 -0.87 6.67 1.55
C VAL A 55 -0.66 7.85 0.61
N VAL A 56 -1.58 8.08 -0.33
CA VAL A 56 -1.46 9.18 -1.30
C VAL A 56 -1.53 10.54 -0.61
N ALA A 57 -2.36 10.69 0.43
CA ALA A 57 -2.48 11.93 1.19
C ALA A 57 -1.17 12.32 1.92
N ASP A 58 -0.40 11.34 2.38
CA ASP A 58 0.79 11.55 3.22
C ASP A 58 2.11 11.11 2.56
N VAL A 59 2.15 10.96 1.23
CA VAL A 59 3.24 10.24 0.53
C VAL A 59 4.62 10.78 0.87
N GLU A 60 4.81 12.09 0.88
CA GLU A 60 6.10 12.74 1.16
C GLU A 60 6.55 12.49 2.61
N SER A 61 5.59 12.54 3.52
CA SER A 61 5.81 12.34 4.96
C SER A 61 6.14 10.88 5.27
N LEU A 62 5.43 9.94 4.63
CA LEU A 62 5.70 8.50 4.72
C LEU A 62 7.08 8.15 4.15
N ASP A 63 7.44 8.73 3.00
CA ASP A 63 8.76 8.54 2.38
C ASP A 63 9.89 9.10 3.25
N ALA A 64 9.67 10.26 3.88
CA ALA A 64 10.65 10.83 4.82
C ALA A 64 10.85 9.93 6.06
N GLU A 65 9.78 9.31 6.58
CA GLU A 65 9.89 8.35 7.67
C GLU A 65 10.64 7.08 7.27
N ALA A 66 10.30 6.52 6.10
CA ALA A 66 11.02 5.37 5.56
C ALA A 66 12.51 5.69 5.37
N ALA A 67 12.83 6.86 4.83
CA ALA A 67 14.20 7.31 4.60
C ALA A 67 15.00 7.49 5.90
N ARG A 68 14.37 8.01 6.97
CA ARG A 68 15.03 8.14 8.29
C ARG A 68 15.34 6.78 8.92
N ALA A 69 14.52 5.77 8.66
CA ALA A 69 14.74 4.42 9.14
C ALA A 69 15.73 3.61 8.27
N SER A 70 16.11 4.12 7.09
CA SER A 70 17.04 3.46 6.18
C SER A 70 18.42 4.13 6.21
N GLU A 71 19.42 3.49 6.81
CA GLU A 71 20.77 4.07 6.91
C GLU A 71 21.52 4.11 5.56
N ASN A 72 21.27 3.13 4.68
CA ASN A 72 22.05 2.94 3.45
C ASN A 72 21.22 2.82 2.16
N TRP A 73 19.89 2.87 2.24
CA TRP A 73 19.01 2.64 1.09
C TRP A 73 18.24 3.90 0.72
N ARG A 74 18.42 4.39 -0.51
CA ARG A 74 17.61 5.51 -1.00
C ARG A 74 16.25 4.98 -1.45
N MET A 75 15.17 5.59 -0.97
CA MET A 75 13.79 5.31 -1.41
C MET A 75 13.64 5.32 -2.94
N SER A 76 14.39 6.20 -3.62
CA SER A 76 14.40 6.32 -5.09
C SER A 76 14.98 5.11 -5.82
N ARG A 77 15.70 4.22 -5.13
CA ARG A 77 16.29 2.99 -5.69
C ARG A 77 15.46 1.74 -5.40
N MET A 78 14.43 1.85 -4.55
CA MET A 78 13.51 0.76 -4.27
C MET A 78 12.56 0.55 -5.45
N ALA A 79 12.20 -0.71 -5.72
CA ALA A 79 11.15 -1.00 -6.68
C ALA A 79 9.83 -0.33 -6.21
N VAL A 80 8.98 0.05 -7.17
CA VAL A 80 7.70 0.70 -6.90
C VAL A 80 6.86 -0.11 -5.89
N VAL A 81 6.88 -1.44 -6.03
CA VAL A 81 6.17 -2.35 -5.13
C VAL A 81 6.71 -2.28 -3.70
N GLU A 82 8.03 -2.43 -3.52
CA GLU A 82 8.69 -2.41 -2.21
C GLU A 82 8.45 -1.08 -1.47
N ARG A 83 8.61 0.03 -2.20
CA ARG A 83 8.35 1.37 -1.67
C ARG A 83 6.90 1.52 -1.19
N ASN A 84 5.93 1.03 -1.95
CA ASN A 84 4.52 1.11 -1.56
C ASN A 84 4.15 0.17 -0.40
N ILE A 85 4.85 -0.97 -0.26
CA ILE A 85 4.71 -1.83 0.92
C ILE A 85 5.18 -1.09 2.18
N LEU A 86 6.33 -0.40 2.13
CA LEU A 86 6.82 0.40 3.25
C LEU A 86 5.85 1.53 3.62
N ARG A 87 5.34 2.28 2.63
CA ARG A 87 4.37 3.35 2.87
C ARG A 87 3.10 2.84 3.55
N LEU A 88 2.55 1.71 3.09
CA LEU A 88 1.38 1.08 3.71
C LEU A 88 1.66 0.70 5.17
N ALA A 89 2.81 0.06 5.42
CA ALA A 89 3.19 -0.35 6.77
C ALA A 89 3.32 0.85 7.71
N ILE A 90 4.00 1.91 7.28
CA ILE A 90 4.19 3.14 8.07
C ILE A 90 2.83 3.83 8.33
N LEU A 91 1.97 3.92 7.32
CA LEU A 91 0.63 4.49 7.49
C LEU A 91 -0.15 3.75 8.60
N GLU A 92 -0.17 2.43 8.56
CA GLU A 92 -0.89 1.64 9.56
C GLU A 92 -0.27 1.77 10.97
N LEU A 93 1.07 1.82 11.06
CA LEU A 93 1.76 2.08 12.31
C LEU A 93 1.41 3.44 12.90
N ARG A 94 1.32 4.49 12.08
CA ARG A 94 0.91 5.84 12.50
C ARG A 94 -0.52 5.87 13.01
N ARG A 95 -1.44 5.18 12.32
CA ARG A 95 -2.86 5.15 12.69
C ARG A 95 -3.12 4.34 13.96
N GLY A 96 -2.27 3.38 14.28
CA GLY A 96 -2.40 2.55 15.49
C GLY A 96 -3.63 1.64 15.49
N GLU A 97 -4.27 1.43 14.34
CA GLU A 97 -5.49 0.61 14.17
C GLU A 97 -5.21 -0.89 14.35
N VAL A 98 -3.95 -1.31 14.14
CA VAL A 98 -3.50 -2.69 14.31
C VAL A 98 -2.24 -2.74 15.18
N PRO A 99 -2.00 -3.84 15.91
CA PRO A 99 -0.75 -4.00 16.67
C PRO A 99 0.47 -3.86 15.75
N PRO A 100 1.56 -3.19 16.16
CA PRO A 100 2.74 -2.98 15.32
C PRO A 100 3.30 -4.25 14.68
N LYS A 101 3.31 -5.35 15.44
CA LYS A 101 3.72 -6.67 14.95
C LYS A 101 2.88 -7.13 13.76
N VAL A 102 1.57 -6.89 13.77
CA VAL A 102 0.67 -7.30 12.67
C VAL A 102 0.95 -6.48 11.41
N ALA A 103 1.12 -5.16 11.54
CA ALA A 103 1.48 -4.31 10.40
C ALA A 103 2.80 -4.77 9.75
N ILE A 104 3.81 -5.07 10.56
CA ILE A 104 5.11 -5.55 10.09
C ILE A 104 5.00 -6.94 9.44
N ASP A 105 4.33 -7.90 10.10
CA ASP A 105 4.17 -9.26 9.58
C ASP A 105 3.41 -9.27 8.23
N GLU A 106 2.41 -8.40 8.08
CA GLU A 106 1.67 -8.26 6.81
C GLU A 106 2.51 -7.57 5.73
N ALA A 107 3.32 -6.57 6.07
CA ALA A 107 4.25 -5.94 5.13
C ALA A 107 5.29 -6.95 4.59
N VAL A 108 5.88 -7.75 5.48
CA VAL A 108 6.81 -8.83 5.10
C VAL A 108 6.11 -9.87 4.21
N ARG A 109 4.87 -10.24 4.54
CA ARG A 109 4.06 -11.15 3.73
C ARG A 109 3.84 -10.60 2.31
N LEU A 110 3.49 -9.32 2.17
CA LEU A 110 3.34 -8.69 0.86
C LEU A 110 4.66 -8.65 0.09
N ALA A 111 5.77 -8.34 0.76
CA ALA A 111 7.10 -8.35 0.15
C ALA A 111 7.47 -9.75 -0.37
N HIS A 112 7.12 -10.81 0.35
CA HIS A 112 7.34 -12.18 -0.12
C HIS A 112 6.47 -12.55 -1.34
N TRP A 113 5.27 -11.98 -1.47
CA TRP A 113 4.36 -12.30 -2.56
C TRP A 113 4.60 -11.49 -3.83
N PHE A 114 5.03 -10.24 -3.68
CA PHE A 114 5.15 -9.29 -4.78
C PHE A 114 6.58 -8.78 -5.00
N GLY A 115 7.47 -8.98 -4.03
CA GLY A 115 8.90 -8.75 -4.19
C GLY A 115 9.54 -9.83 -5.08
N GLY A 116 10.64 -9.45 -5.74
CA GLY A 116 11.45 -10.35 -6.56
C GLY A 116 12.39 -11.21 -5.76
#